data_AF-B3VRW9-F1
#
_entry.id   AF-B3VRW9-F1
#
_cell.length_a   1.000
_cell.length_b   1.000
_cell.length_c   1.000
_cell.angle_alpha   90.00
_cell.angle_beta   90.00
_cell.angle_gamma   90.00
#
_symmetry.space_group_name_H-M   'P 1'
#
loop_
_entity.id
_entity.type
_entity.pdbx_description
1 polymer ?
#
loop_
_entity_poly.entity_id
_entity_poly.type
_entity_poly.pdbx_seq_one_letter_code
_entity_poly.pdbx_strand_id
1 'polypeptide(L)' 'GDPIPKVEFTEEEIKTWGTVFQELNKLYPTHACREYLKNLPLLSKYCGYREDNIPQLEDVSNFLK' A
#
# COMPACT_ATOMS: atom_id res chain seq x y z
N GLY A 1 -6.13 22.29 -0.92
CA GLY A 1 -7.16 21.46 -1.57
C GLY A 1 -7.91 20.72 -0.50
N ASP A 2 -9.05 20.14 -0.87
CA ASP A 2 -9.87 19.37 0.07
C ASP A 2 -9.24 17.98 0.34
N PRO A 3 -9.41 17.41 1.54
CA PRO A 3 -8.91 16.07 1.85
C PRO A 3 -9.62 15.02 0.99
N ILE A 4 -8.87 14.00 0.56
CA ILE A 4 -9.44 12.90 -0.22
C ILE A 4 -10.41 12.11 0.67
N PRO A 5 -11.66 11.87 0.25
CA PRO A 5 -12.61 11.10 1.04
C PRO A 5 -12.12 9.67 1.30
N LYS A 6 -12.44 9.15 2.48
CA LYS A 6 -12.18 7.75 2.80
C LYS A 6 -13.17 6.84 2.09
N VAL A 7 -12.68 5.68 1.68
CA VAL A 7 -13.47 4.62 1.05
C VAL A 7 -13.51 3.41 1.97
N GLU A 8 -14.71 2.89 2.21
CA GLU A 8 -14.90 1.60 2.84
C GLU A 8 -14.84 0.52 1.75
N PHE A 9 -13.80 -0.31 1.82
CA PHE A 9 -13.64 -1.43 0.90
C PHE A 9 -14.36 -2.67 1.41
N THR A 10 -14.95 -3.40 0.49
CA THR A 10 -15.58 -4.70 0.77
C THR A 10 -14.53 -5.77 1.08
N GLU A 11 -14.94 -6.86 1.73
CA GLU A 11 -14.06 -7.99 1.99
C GLU A 11 -13.50 -8.62 0.70
N GLU A 12 -14.26 -8.62 -0.38
CA GLU A 12 -13.84 -9.14 -1.68
C GLU A 12 -12.72 -8.29 -2.29
N GLU A 13 -12.84 -6.97 -2.22
CA GLU A 13 -11.80 -6.04 -2.68
C GLU A 13 -10.52 -6.18 -1.85
N ILE A 14 -10.64 -6.29 -0.52
CA ILE A 14 -9.51 -6.49 0.38
C ILE A 14 -8.79 -7.82 0.06
N LYS A 15 -9.53 -8.90 -0.17
CA LYS A 15 -8.93 -10.21 -0.56
C LYS A 15 -8.23 -10.13 -1.92
N THR A 16 -8.81 -9.41 -2.87
CA THR A 16 -8.21 -9.19 -4.19
C THR A 16 -6.89 -8.43 -4.06
N TRP A 17 -6.89 -7.36 -3.26
CA TRP A 17 -5.68 -6.61 -2.92
C TRP A 17 -4.61 -7.49 -2.25
N GLY A 18 -4.99 -8.26 -1.23
CA GLY A 18 -4.08 -9.14 -0.51
C GLY A 18 -3.37 -10.15 -1.41
N THR A 19 -4.10 -10.70 -2.38
CA THR A 19 -3.54 -11.61 -3.39
C THR A 19 -2.43 -10.94 -4.21
N VAL A 20 -2.70 -9.74 -4.74
CA VAL A 20 -1.71 -8.98 -5.52
C VAL A 20 -0.53 -8.57 -4.65
N PHE A 21 -0.79 -8.09 -3.42
CA PHE A 21 0.23 -7.67 -2.48
C PHE A 21 1.20 -8.81 -2.16
N GLN A 22 0.70 -10.00 -1.84
CA GLN A 22 1.54 -11.16 -1.51
C GLN A 22 2.39 -11.61 -2.70
N GLU A 23 1.82 -11.78 -3.88
CA GLU A 23 2.56 -12.30 -5.04
C GLU A 23 3.67 -11.33 -5.50
N LEU A 24 3.40 -10.02 -5.50
CA LEU A 24 4.42 -9.04 -5.90
C LEU A 24 5.52 -8.88 -4.83
N ASN A 25 5.18 -8.96 -3.53
CA ASN A 25 6.19 -8.86 -2.47
C ASN A 25 7.24 -9.97 -2.52
N LYS A 26 6.91 -11.16 -3.05
CA LYS A 26 7.88 -12.23 -3.27
C LYS A 26 8.96 -11.85 -4.30
N LEU A 27 8.62 -10.98 -5.26
CA LEU A 27 9.50 -10.61 -6.37
C LEU A 27 10.36 -9.36 -6.07
N TYR A 28 9.89 -8.47 -5.20
CA TYR A 28 10.58 -7.19 -4.95
C TYR A 28 12.03 -7.32 -4.48
N PRO A 29 12.43 -8.25 -3.59
CA PRO A 29 13.82 -8.32 -3.11
C PRO A 29 14.86 -8.50 -4.22
N THR A 30 14.49 -9.11 -5.35
CA THR A 30 15.40 -9.38 -6.47
C THR A 30 15.14 -8.52 -7.70
N HIS A 31 13.97 -7.91 -7.84
CA HIS A 31 13.58 -7.18 -9.06
C HIS A 31 13.33 -5.68 -8.84
N ALA A 32 13.01 -5.25 -7.63
CA ALA A 32 12.76 -3.85 -7.35
C ALA A 32 14.07 -3.09 -7.11
N CYS A 33 14.10 -1.82 -7.50
CA CYS A 33 15.24 -0.95 -7.22
C CYS A 33 15.38 -0.68 -5.70
N ARG A 34 16.57 -0.23 -5.30
CA ARG A 34 16.90 0.06 -3.90
C ARG A 34 15.96 1.12 -3.30
N GLU A 35 15.59 2.12 -4.06
CA GLU A 35 14.71 3.21 -3.65
C GLU A 35 13.33 2.67 -3.28
N TYR A 36 12.79 1.76 -4.10
CA TYR A 36 11.52 1.10 -3.82
C TYR A 36 11.61 0.25 -2.53
N LEU A 37 12.64 -0.59 -2.40
CA LEU A 37 12.84 -1.44 -1.23
C LEU A 37 13.03 -0.64 0.07
N LYS A 38 13.64 0.54 -0.02
CA LYS A 38 13.80 1.45 1.12
C LYS A 38 12.48 2.06 1.57
N ASN A 39 11.60 2.40 0.63
CA ASN A 39 10.36 3.12 0.90
C ASN A 39 9.18 2.21 1.21
N LEU A 40 9.15 0.98 0.67
CA LEU A 40 8.05 0.05 0.89
C LEU A 40 7.77 -0.24 2.39
N PRO A 41 8.76 -0.49 3.26
CA PRO A 41 8.53 -0.64 4.70
C PRO A 41 7.97 0.62 5.36
N LEU A 42 8.31 1.81 4.85
CA LEU A 42 7.78 3.08 5.36
C LEU A 42 6.30 3.22 4.99
N LEU A 43 5.92 2.85 3.77
CA LEU A 43 4.52 2.80 3.34
C LEU A 43 3.70 1.80 4.17
N SER A 44 4.27 0.64 4.51
CA SER A 44 3.60 -0.30 5.44
C SER A 44 3.41 0.29 6.83
N LYS A 45 4.40 1.02 7.34
CA LYS A 45 4.37 1.62 8.68
C LYS A 45 3.42 2.82 8.78
N TYR A 46 3.41 3.70 7.79
CA TYR A 46 2.71 5.00 7.87
C TYR A 46 1.41 5.05 7.06
N CYS A 47 1.31 4.28 5.97
CA CYS A 47 0.14 4.28 5.09
C CYS A 47 -0.67 2.99 5.16
N GLY A 48 -0.25 2.03 6.00
CA GLY A 48 -0.98 0.77 6.19
C GLY A 48 -0.92 -0.18 4.99
N TYR A 49 0.14 -0.13 4.16
CA TYR A 49 0.36 -1.11 3.10
C TYR A 49 0.56 -2.51 3.71
N ARG A 50 -0.51 -3.31 3.72
CA ARG A 50 -0.56 -4.70 4.21
C ARG A 50 -1.51 -5.51 3.34
N GLU A 51 -1.38 -6.83 3.39
CA GLU A 51 -2.26 -7.74 2.63
C GLU A 51 -3.74 -7.64 3.01
N ASP A 52 -4.05 -7.25 4.25
CA ASP A 52 -5.40 -7.18 4.81
C ASP A 52 -6.00 -5.77 4.78
N ASN A 53 -5.31 -4.80 4.18
CA ASN A 53 -5.72 -3.40 4.24
C ASN A 53 -5.32 -2.64 2.98
N ILE A 54 -6.32 -2.14 2.26
CA ILE A 54 -6.11 -1.20 1.14
C ILE A 54 -5.82 0.18 1.71
N PRO A 55 -4.64 0.79 1.41
CA PRO A 55 -4.27 2.11 1.87
C PRO A 55 -5.25 3.20 1.41
N GLN A 56 -5.58 4.14 2.28
CA GLN A 56 -6.39 5.31 1.91
C GLN A 56 -5.52 6.33 1.17
N LEU A 57 -6.06 6.92 0.11
CA LEU A 57 -5.30 7.87 -0.73
C LEU A 57 -4.89 9.13 0.03
N GLU A 58 -5.68 9.59 0.99
CA GLU A 58 -5.32 10.75 1.84
C GLU A 58 -4.07 10.46 2.69
N ASP A 59 -3.95 9.25 3.25
CA ASP A 59 -2.79 8.87 4.06
C ASP A 59 -1.52 8.76 3.20
N VAL A 60 -1.65 8.23 1.98
CA VAL A 60 -0.56 8.20 0.99
C VAL A 60 -0.18 9.62 0.54
N SER A 61 -1.16 10.48 0.28
CA SER A 61 -0.93 11.88 -0.08
C SER A 61 -0.15 12.61 1.01
N ASN A 62 -0.52 12.41 2.28
CA ASN A 62 0.13 13.05 3.41
C ASN A 62 1.54 12.49 3.68
N PHE A 63 1.81 11.23 3.36
CA PHE A 63 3.16 10.67 3.43
C PHE A 63 4.11 11.23 2.36
N LEU A 64 3.60 11.60 1.18
CA LEU A 64 4.40 12.05 0.05
C LEU A 64 4.67 13.57 0.01
N LYS A 65 3.90 14.36 0.76
CA LYS A 65 4.09 15.82 0.89
C LYS A 65 5.35 16.15 1.69
#